data_AF-A0A2H5RHG9-F1
#
_entry.id   AF-A0A2H5RHG9-F1
#
_cell.length_a   1.000
_cell.length_b   1.000
_cell.length_c   1.000
_cell.angle_alpha   90.00
_cell.angle_beta   90.00
_cell.angle_gamma   90.00
#
_symmetry.space_group_name_H-M   'P 1'
#
loop_
_entity.id
_entity.type
_entity.pdbx_description
1 polymer ?
#
loop_
_entity_poly.entity_id
_entity_poly.type
_entity_poly.pdbx_seq_one_letter_code
_entity_poly.pdbx_strand_id
1 'polypeptide(L)'
;MTYDYSKELIDDYEKLLDIDKGHDVIIYAGENENAKEIRAHSIILCIRSQYFRAAFSNEWADKKDGKFILKKSNISSHIFEIILRFIYCGKVNLAKLAKLQTRELLELLIAVDELNIQTLITCIQEYLIDHHYRILHHNPIEALETVYQLDTFSGLLDFFLEAICDRPEILFNTDNLIRLRAPLLESLLKRDDLLLDEIVIWDNLISWSFSQHPSIQRDIDKWNKEEIAVMKSTLQNFIPLIRFYQISSDDFHLKVYPFKVLLPEDLTNNILASYTASTNKELNNDIHPPRSPKYDTFIIKSQHFAIFSSWIDKKNDSYYNLRNIPYYFKLIYRASIDGASAEVFHKKCDNKGATIVVAKVKNSNYIFGGYSPLDWDLSNSYKSTLDSFIFTFTNKNDVKTAEVGYSNGQISIGCYRSYGPIFGYYLVYLGTNWWVYYGYSGNYPSIKIQILSSSGNIDIDDYEVFQVIKK
;
A
#
# COMPACT_ATOMS: atom_id res chain seq x y z
N MET A 1 18.74 -40.65 1.18
CA MET A 1 17.32 -40.36 1.43
C MET A 1 17.14 -40.20 2.92
N THR A 2 16.67 -39.04 3.36
CA THR A 2 16.34 -38.74 4.75
C THR A 2 14.82 -38.65 4.87
N TYR A 3 14.25 -39.28 5.88
CA TYR A 3 12.83 -39.11 6.22
C TYR A 3 12.68 -37.83 7.04
N ASP A 4 11.72 -36.97 6.68
CA ASP A 4 11.42 -35.71 7.37
C ASP A 4 10.11 -35.86 8.16
N TYR A 5 10.22 -35.75 9.48
CA TYR A 5 9.11 -35.82 10.43
C TYR A 5 8.88 -34.47 11.14
N SER A 6 9.35 -33.35 10.57
CA SER A 6 9.29 -32.03 11.20
C SER A 6 7.86 -31.61 11.57
N LYS A 7 6.86 -32.03 10.80
CA LYS A 7 5.45 -31.74 11.10
C LYS A 7 4.97 -32.40 12.39
N GLU A 8 5.31 -33.67 12.61
CA GLU A 8 4.95 -34.40 13.82
C GLU A 8 5.60 -33.74 15.05
N LEU A 9 6.88 -33.37 14.94
CA LEU A 9 7.59 -32.64 15.98
C LEU A 9 6.93 -31.30 16.33
N ILE A 10 6.51 -30.54 15.32
CA ILE A 10 5.80 -29.26 15.49
C ILE A 10 4.45 -29.47 16.20
N ASP A 11 3.70 -30.50 15.82
CA ASP A 11 2.41 -30.85 16.44
C ASP A 11 2.61 -31.30 17.90
N ASP A 12 3.72 -31.98 18.22
CA ASP A 12 4.05 -32.39 19.59
C ASP A 12 4.45 -31.20 20.48
N TYR A 13 5.18 -30.22 19.95
CA TYR A 13 5.41 -28.95 20.67
C TYR A 13 4.11 -28.18 20.88
N GLU A 14 3.19 -28.16 19.91
CA GLU A 14 1.89 -27.53 20.08
C GLU A 14 1.10 -28.19 21.23
N LYS A 15 1.08 -29.53 21.30
CA LYS A 15 0.49 -30.26 22.44
C LYS A 15 1.19 -29.94 23.76
N LEU A 16 2.50 -29.76 23.75
CA LEU A 16 3.26 -29.41 24.96
C LEU A 16 2.84 -28.05 25.54
N LEU A 17 2.36 -27.10 24.72
CA LEU A 17 1.79 -25.85 25.22
C LEU A 17 0.48 -26.07 25.99
N ASP A 18 -0.35 -27.03 25.56
CA ASP A 18 -1.61 -27.38 26.21
C ASP A 18 -1.41 -28.28 27.44
N ILE A 19 -0.31 -29.04 27.47
CA ILE A 19 0.03 -29.93 28.56
C ILE A 19 0.77 -29.13 29.65
N ASP A 20 0.14 -29.03 30.82
CA ASP A 20 0.69 -28.37 32.00
C ASP A 20 1.80 -29.20 32.71
N LYS A 21 2.81 -29.64 31.96
CA LYS A 21 3.94 -30.45 32.48
C LYS A 21 5.28 -29.84 32.09
N GLY A 22 6.21 -29.82 33.04
CA GLY A 22 7.59 -29.41 32.80
C GLY A 22 7.79 -27.89 32.63
N HIS A 23 6.75 -27.09 32.84
CA HIS A 23 6.83 -25.64 32.75
C HIS A 23 7.74 -25.07 33.84
N ASP A 24 8.63 -24.18 33.44
CA ASP A 24 9.56 -23.45 34.30
C ASP A 24 9.36 -21.92 34.19
N VAL A 25 8.33 -21.48 33.45
CA VAL A 25 7.95 -20.07 33.30
C VAL A 25 6.46 -19.90 33.63
N ILE A 26 6.16 -18.86 34.40
CA ILE A 26 4.80 -18.37 34.67
C ILE A 26 4.71 -16.92 34.17
N ILE A 27 3.79 -16.67 33.24
CA ILE A 27 3.52 -15.37 32.65
C ILE A 27 2.15 -14.90 33.14
N TYR A 28 2.09 -13.73 33.76
CA TYR A 28 0.83 -13.05 34.07
C TYR A 28 0.55 -12.03 32.98
N ALA A 29 -0.35 -12.37 32.05
CA ALA A 29 -0.71 -11.54 30.89
C ALA A 29 -2.08 -10.86 31.10
N GLY A 30 -2.13 -9.55 30.86
CA GLY A 30 -3.31 -8.70 31.04
C GLY A 30 -3.27 -7.83 32.30
N GLU A 31 -4.10 -6.80 32.33
CA GLU A 31 -4.12 -5.81 33.42
C GLU A 31 -4.87 -6.30 34.66
N ASN A 32 -4.26 -6.08 35.84
CA ASN A 32 -4.89 -6.22 37.16
C ASN A 32 -5.65 -7.55 37.35
N GLU A 33 -6.94 -7.49 37.67
CA GLU A 33 -7.81 -8.64 37.94
C GLU A 33 -8.10 -9.50 36.70
N ASN A 34 -7.86 -8.97 35.49
CA ASN A 34 -7.97 -9.72 34.24
C ASN A 34 -6.69 -10.46 33.86
N ALA A 35 -5.62 -10.34 34.66
CA ALA A 35 -4.38 -11.04 34.41
C ALA A 35 -4.59 -12.55 34.47
N LYS A 36 -4.31 -13.25 33.37
CA LYS A 36 -4.32 -14.71 33.33
C LYS A 36 -2.93 -15.26 33.54
N GLU A 37 -2.85 -16.30 34.35
CA GLU A 37 -1.65 -17.12 34.48
C GLU A 37 -1.51 -18.01 33.24
N ILE A 38 -0.38 -17.88 32.55
CA ILE A 38 0.00 -18.70 31.40
C ILE A 38 1.32 -19.39 31.71
N ARG A 39 1.39 -20.70 31.45
CA ARG A 39 2.55 -21.53 31.77
C ARG A 39 3.31 -21.86 30.49
N ALA A 40 4.64 -21.77 30.56
CA ALA A 40 5.49 -21.93 29.39
C ALA A 40 6.87 -22.53 29.73
N HIS A 41 7.66 -22.78 28.67
CA HIS A 41 9.00 -23.36 28.77
C HIS A 41 10.06 -22.34 28.35
N SER A 42 10.97 -21.99 29.26
CA SER A 42 12.00 -20.97 29.05
C SER A 42 12.86 -21.28 27.83
N ILE A 43 13.25 -22.54 27.63
CA ILE A 43 14.11 -22.95 26.50
C ILE A 43 13.45 -22.71 25.14
N ILE A 44 12.14 -22.94 25.03
CA ILE A 44 11.37 -22.72 23.80
C ILE A 44 11.22 -21.21 23.56
N LEU A 45 10.96 -20.43 24.60
CA LEU A 45 10.85 -18.97 24.50
C LEU A 45 12.20 -18.34 24.08
N CYS A 46 13.29 -18.72 24.75
CA CYS A 46 14.64 -18.20 24.52
C CYS A 46 15.21 -18.53 23.14
N ILE A 47 14.82 -19.66 22.54
CA ILE A 47 15.33 -20.02 21.19
C ILE A 47 14.63 -19.21 20.09
N ARG A 48 13.40 -18.73 20.33
CA ARG A 48 12.56 -18.05 19.33
C ARG A 48 12.49 -16.53 19.51
N SER A 49 12.92 -16.00 20.65
CA SER A 49 12.84 -14.57 20.97
C SER A 49 14.09 -14.11 21.72
N GLN A 50 14.71 -13.04 21.22
CA GLN A 50 15.82 -12.39 21.91
C GLN A 50 15.36 -11.72 23.20
N TYR A 51 14.13 -11.21 23.24
CA TYR A 51 13.53 -10.66 24.45
C TYR A 51 13.52 -11.70 25.57
N PHE A 52 12.96 -12.89 25.34
CA PHE A 52 12.91 -13.92 26.38
C PHE A 52 14.28 -14.45 26.76
N ARG A 53 15.22 -14.54 25.80
CA ARG A 53 16.61 -14.90 26.10
C ARG A 53 17.27 -13.91 27.07
N ALA A 54 17.06 -12.61 26.89
CA ALA A 54 17.53 -11.60 27.82
C ALA A 54 16.75 -11.66 29.15
N ALA A 55 15.41 -11.74 29.08
CA ALA A 55 14.53 -11.72 30.23
C ALA A 55 14.74 -12.89 31.20
N PHE A 56 15.13 -14.08 30.69
CA PHE A 56 15.39 -15.27 31.51
C PHE A 56 16.88 -15.52 31.79
N SER A 57 17.75 -14.57 31.43
CA SER A 57 19.14 -14.58 31.88
C SER A 57 19.22 -14.37 33.40
N ASN A 58 20.29 -14.84 34.04
CA ASN A 58 20.44 -14.85 35.51
C ASN A 58 20.44 -13.45 36.16
N GLU A 59 20.45 -12.38 35.37
CA GLU A 59 20.58 -10.99 35.86
C GLU A 59 19.24 -10.23 35.92
N TRP A 60 18.17 -10.72 35.27
CA TRP A 60 16.92 -9.95 35.11
C TRP A 60 15.63 -10.63 35.58
N ALA A 61 15.63 -11.95 35.76
CA ALA A 61 14.39 -12.68 35.94
C ALA A 61 14.02 -12.93 37.41
N ASP A 62 12.82 -12.53 37.82
CA ASP A 62 12.25 -12.94 39.11
C ASP A 62 12.06 -14.46 39.11
N LYS A 63 12.75 -15.17 40.01
CA LYS A 63 12.54 -16.60 40.22
C LYS A 63 11.84 -16.85 41.55
N LYS A 64 10.74 -17.61 41.51
CA LYS A 64 10.05 -18.15 42.69
C LYS A 64 9.91 -19.65 42.54
N ASP A 65 10.34 -20.40 43.56
CA ASP A 65 10.30 -21.86 43.57
C ASP A 65 10.92 -22.53 42.32
N GLY A 66 12.03 -21.95 41.84
CA GLY A 66 12.74 -22.43 40.65
C GLY A 66 12.08 -22.06 39.31
N LYS A 67 10.94 -21.36 39.30
CA LYS A 67 10.24 -20.90 38.10
C LYS A 67 10.46 -19.42 37.85
N PHE A 68 10.63 -19.06 36.59
CA PHE A 68 10.65 -17.67 36.14
C PHE A 68 9.25 -17.06 36.20
N ILE A 69 9.14 -15.86 36.75
CA ILE A 69 7.90 -15.09 36.83
C ILE A 69 8.03 -13.86 35.94
N LEU A 70 7.11 -13.70 34.99
CA LEU A 70 7.06 -12.54 34.11
C LEU A 70 5.68 -11.90 34.16
N LYS A 71 5.62 -10.58 34.35
CA LYS A 71 4.37 -9.81 34.31
C LYS A 71 4.32 -9.00 33.03
N LYS A 72 3.26 -9.20 32.25
CA LYS A 72 3.00 -8.55 30.96
C LYS A 72 1.60 -7.95 30.98
N SER A 73 1.43 -6.95 31.83
CA SER A 73 0.14 -6.27 32.00
C SER A 73 -0.31 -5.53 30.74
N ASN A 74 0.63 -5.11 29.90
CA ASN A 74 0.38 -4.39 28.65
C ASN A 74 -0.04 -5.30 27.47
N ILE A 75 -0.07 -6.62 27.65
CA ILE A 75 -0.48 -7.58 26.61
C ILE A 75 -1.60 -8.44 27.17
N SER A 76 -2.77 -8.40 26.54
CA SER A 76 -3.92 -9.22 26.93
C SER A 76 -3.63 -10.71 26.79
N SER A 77 -4.28 -11.53 27.62
CA SER A 77 -4.01 -12.97 27.66
C SER A 77 -4.24 -13.65 26.30
N HIS A 78 -5.28 -13.24 25.56
CA HIS A 78 -5.60 -13.83 24.27
C HIS A 78 -4.55 -13.49 23.19
N ILE A 79 -4.06 -12.25 23.17
CA ILE A 79 -2.96 -11.87 22.28
C ILE A 79 -1.69 -12.66 22.62
N PHE A 80 -1.40 -12.81 23.92
CA PHE A 80 -0.25 -13.60 24.37
C PHE A 80 -0.36 -15.08 23.96
N GLU A 81 -1.55 -15.68 24.02
CA GLU A 81 -1.79 -17.05 23.54
C GLU A 81 -1.50 -17.21 22.04
N ILE A 82 -1.85 -16.22 21.21
CA ILE A 82 -1.53 -16.22 19.77
C ILE A 82 -0.01 -16.24 19.57
N ILE A 83 0.70 -15.39 20.31
CA ILE A 83 2.17 -15.28 20.23
C ILE A 83 2.83 -16.57 20.71
N LEU A 84 2.41 -17.13 21.84
CA LEU A 84 2.95 -18.37 22.38
C LEU A 84 2.75 -19.54 21.42
N ARG A 85 1.54 -19.67 20.84
CA ARG A 85 1.29 -20.71 19.85
C ARG A 85 2.26 -20.59 18.67
N PHE A 86 2.49 -19.38 18.16
CA PHE A 86 3.49 -19.17 17.11
C PHE A 86 4.91 -19.53 17.55
N ILE A 87 5.31 -19.18 18.78
CA ILE A 87 6.63 -19.55 19.31
C ILE A 87 6.81 -21.07 19.31
N TYR A 88 5.81 -21.82 19.76
CA TYR A 88 5.89 -23.27 19.93
C TYR A 88 5.82 -24.04 18.61
N CYS A 89 4.92 -23.66 17.70
CA CYS A 89 4.65 -24.45 16.50
C CYS A 89 4.84 -23.70 15.17
N GLY A 90 5.19 -22.41 15.21
CA GLY A 90 5.38 -21.58 14.01
C GLY A 90 4.10 -21.28 13.23
N LYS A 91 2.92 -21.65 13.74
CA LYS A 91 1.63 -21.48 13.04
C LYS A 91 0.96 -20.17 13.46
N VAL A 92 0.47 -19.42 12.48
CA VAL A 92 -0.42 -18.28 12.67
C VAL A 92 -1.80 -18.64 12.13
N ASN A 93 -2.84 -18.54 12.96
CA ASN A 93 -4.20 -18.83 12.55
C ASN A 93 -4.86 -17.57 11.98
N LEU A 94 -4.86 -17.43 10.64
CA LEU A 94 -5.46 -16.28 9.96
C LEU A 94 -6.96 -16.12 10.24
N ALA A 95 -7.69 -17.21 10.49
CA ALA A 95 -9.10 -17.14 10.86
C ALA A 95 -9.31 -16.59 12.28
N LYS A 96 -8.33 -16.77 13.19
CA LYS A 96 -8.32 -16.07 14.48
C LYS A 96 -8.00 -14.59 14.29
N LEU A 97 -6.97 -14.25 13.51
CA LEU A 97 -6.63 -12.86 13.22
C LEU A 97 -7.78 -12.09 12.55
N ALA A 98 -8.55 -12.77 11.69
CA ALA A 98 -9.73 -12.19 11.03
C ALA A 98 -10.84 -11.80 12.01
N LYS A 99 -10.91 -12.45 13.18
CA LYS A 99 -11.92 -12.18 14.22
C LYS A 99 -11.49 -11.10 15.22
N LEU A 100 -10.21 -10.75 15.24
CA LEU A 100 -9.71 -9.69 16.11
C LEU A 100 -10.23 -8.33 15.63
N GLN A 101 -10.56 -7.47 16.59
CA GLN A 101 -10.83 -6.07 16.34
C GLN A 101 -9.54 -5.36 15.91
N THR A 102 -9.66 -4.21 15.25
CA THR A 102 -8.49 -3.41 14.83
C THR A 102 -7.55 -3.11 16.00
N ARG A 103 -8.10 -2.75 17.17
CA ARG A 103 -7.31 -2.47 18.37
C ARG A 103 -6.50 -3.69 18.84
N GLU A 104 -7.10 -4.87 18.82
CA GLU A 104 -6.42 -6.13 19.19
C GLU A 104 -5.32 -6.51 18.19
N LEU A 105 -5.51 -6.22 16.90
CA LEU A 105 -4.48 -6.42 15.88
C LEU A 105 -3.29 -5.47 16.07
N LEU A 106 -3.56 -4.22 16.44
CA LEU A 106 -2.53 -3.23 16.76
C LEU A 106 -1.81 -3.59 18.06
N GLU A 107 -2.53 -4.06 19.08
CA GLU A 107 -1.95 -4.62 20.30
C GLU A 107 -1.03 -5.81 19.99
N LEU A 108 -1.47 -6.73 19.12
CA LEU A 108 -0.64 -7.83 18.66
C LEU A 108 0.64 -7.32 17.97
N LEU A 109 0.53 -6.31 17.10
CA LEU A 109 1.69 -5.70 16.43
C LEU A 109 2.69 -5.10 17.42
N ILE A 110 2.22 -4.35 18.42
CA ILE A 110 3.04 -3.78 19.50
C ILE A 110 3.71 -4.91 20.31
N ALA A 111 2.95 -5.93 20.70
CA ALA A 111 3.44 -7.04 21.51
C ALA A 111 4.54 -7.84 20.80
N VAL A 112 4.40 -8.09 19.49
CA VAL A 112 5.40 -8.88 18.75
C VAL A 112 6.69 -8.08 18.47
N ASP A 113 6.59 -6.76 18.36
CA ASP A 113 7.73 -5.84 18.31
C ASP A 113 8.48 -5.84 19.64
N GLU A 114 7.76 -5.65 20.75
CA GLU A 114 8.33 -5.67 22.10
C GLU A 114 9.03 -7.01 22.42
N LEU A 115 8.39 -8.12 22.06
CA LEU A 115 8.95 -9.46 22.26
C LEU A 115 10.02 -9.84 21.21
N ASN A 116 10.30 -8.94 20.25
CA ASN A 116 11.32 -9.08 19.22
C ASN A 116 11.28 -10.44 18.48
N ILE A 117 10.12 -10.74 17.88
CA ILE A 117 9.87 -11.98 17.13
C ILE A 117 9.75 -11.65 15.64
N GLN A 118 10.90 -11.48 14.98
CA GLN A 118 10.99 -10.95 13.61
C GLN A 118 10.12 -11.68 12.58
N THR A 119 10.07 -13.02 12.59
CA THR A 119 9.23 -13.78 11.65
C THR A 119 7.73 -13.53 11.85
N LEU A 120 7.29 -13.36 13.10
CA LEU A 120 5.90 -13.05 13.41
C LEU A 120 5.58 -11.60 13.04
N ILE A 121 6.50 -10.67 13.31
CA ILE A 121 6.42 -9.28 12.87
C ILE A 121 6.14 -9.21 11.36
N THR A 122 6.91 -9.92 10.53
CA THR A 122 6.70 -9.95 9.08
C THR A 122 5.32 -10.48 8.72
N CYS A 123 4.91 -11.61 9.32
CA CYS A 123 3.60 -12.22 9.05
C CYS A 123 2.43 -11.30 9.41
N ILE A 124 2.49 -10.62 10.56
CA ILE A 124 1.44 -9.67 10.97
C ILE A 124 1.45 -8.45 10.06
N GLN A 125 2.61 -7.90 9.67
CA GLN A 125 2.67 -6.78 8.72
C GLN A 125 2.04 -7.14 7.36
N GLU A 126 2.36 -8.30 6.81
CA GLU A 126 1.75 -8.78 5.56
C GLU A 126 0.23 -8.91 5.70
N TYR A 127 -0.24 -9.46 6.82
CA TYR A 127 -1.66 -9.55 7.11
C TYR A 127 -2.33 -8.17 7.19
N LEU A 128 -1.71 -7.19 7.85
CA LEU A 128 -2.23 -5.82 7.95
C LEU A 128 -2.25 -5.12 6.58
N ILE A 129 -1.23 -5.34 5.74
CA ILE A 129 -1.17 -4.86 4.36
C ILE A 129 -2.32 -5.45 3.54
N ASP A 130 -2.54 -6.76 3.63
CA ASP A 130 -3.62 -7.44 2.90
C ASP A 130 -5.03 -6.98 3.31
N HIS A 131 -5.19 -6.49 4.54
CA HIS A 131 -6.49 -6.12 5.11
C HIS A 131 -6.56 -4.63 5.47
N HIS A 132 -5.70 -3.79 4.90
CA HIS A 132 -5.52 -2.39 5.29
C HIS A 132 -6.80 -1.57 5.22
N TYR A 133 -7.65 -1.77 4.19
CA TYR A 133 -8.92 -1.04 4.11
C TYR A 133 -9.84 -1.34 5.30
N ARG A 134 -9.86 -2.58 5.81
CA ARG A 134 -10.61 -2.89 7.03
C ARG A 134 -10.04 -2.12 8.21
N ILE A 135 -8.72 -2.13 8.38
CA ILE A 135 -8.04 -1.48 9.50
C ILE A 135 -8.28 0.04 9.48
N LEU A 136 -8.01 0.66 8.33
CA LEU A 136 -8.11 2.10 8.12
C LEU A 136 -9.56 2.60 8.11
N HIS A 137 -10.53 1.82 7.65
CA HIS A 137 -11.93 2.22 7.70
C HIS A 137 -12.51 2.20 9.13
N HIS A 138 -12.07 1.27 9.98
CA HIS A 138 -12.61 1.15 11.34
C HIS A 138 -11.95 2.12 12.32
N ASN A 139 -10.61 2.23 12.31
CA ASN A 139 -9.90 3.11 13.23
C ASN A 139 -8.60 3.67 12.62
N PRO A 140 -8.69 4.61 11.66
CA PRO A 140 -7.51 5.09 10.94
C PRO A 140 -6.53 5.85 11.85
N ILE A 141 -7.06 6.58 12.84
CA ILE A 141 -6.23 7.36 13.76
C ILE A 141 -5.41 6.45 14.66
N GLU A 142 -6.04 5.48 15.31
CA GLU A 142 -5.31 4.52 16.16
C GLU A 142 -4.28 3.74 15.35
N ALA A 143 -4.64 3.30 14.13
CA ALA A 143 -3.72 2.58 13.24
C ALA A 143 -2.48 3.42 12.88
N LEU A 144 -2.67 4.65 12.41
CA LEU A 144 -1.55 5.54 12.06
C LEU A 144 -0.71 5.90 13.28
N GLU A 145 -1.33 6.24 14.41
CA GLU A 145 -0.60 6.62 15.61
C GLU A 145 0.21 5.48 16.20
N THR A 146 -0.34 4.26 16.18
CA THR A 146 0.36 3.06 16.67
C THR A 146 1.61 2.81 15.84
N VAL A 147 1.43 2.79 14.51
CA VAL A 147 2.53 2.46 13.59
C VAL A 147 3.56 3.58 13.54
N TYR A 148 3.15 4.85 13.70
CA TYR A 148 4.05 6.00 13.78
C TYR A 148 4.95 5.99 15.01
N GLN A 149 4.47 5.47 16.15
CA GLN A 149 5.26 5.38 17.38
C GLN A 149 6.32 4.27 17.36
N LEU A 150 6.25 3.37 16.37
CA LEU A 150 7.09 2.18 16.30
C LEU A 150 8.05 2.31 15.12
N ASP A 151 9.31 2.63 15.41
CA ASP A 151 10.36 2.85 14.39
C ASP A 151 10.50 1.64 13.44
N THR A 152 10.31 0.42 13.95
CA THR A 152 10.31 -0.84 13.20
C THR A 152 9.33 -0.82 12.03
N PHE A 153 8.24 -0.05 12.13
CA PHE A 153 7.12 -0.05 11.20
C PHE A 153 7.00 1.21 10.33
N SER A 154 8.09 1.97 10.19
CA SER A 154 8.19 3.10 9.23
C SER A 154 7.70 2.74 7.83
N GLY A 155 8.00 1.53 7.41
CA GLY A 155 7.39 0.95 6.24
C GLY A 155 5.86 0.95 6.34
N LEU A 156 5.29 0.17 7.27
CA LEU A 156 3.82 -0.01 7.37
C LEU A 156 3.10 1.35 7.40
N LEU A 157 3.70 2.35 8.04
CA LEU A 157 3.22 3.71 8.04
C LEU A 157 3.13 4.28 6.61
N ASP A 158 4.21 4.26 5.83
CA ASP A 158 4.20 4.76 4.45
C ASP A 158 3.13 4.08 3.59
N PHE A 159 2.91 2.78 3.79
CA PHE A 159 1.85 2.04 3.09
C PHE A 159 0.44 2.52 3.50
N PHE A 160 0.19 2.75 4.79
CA PHE A 160 -1.08 3.30 5.25
C PHE A 160 -1.30 4.74 4.76
N LEU A 161 -0.25 5.56 4.72
CA LEU A 161 -0.30 6.90 4.14
C LEU A 161 -0.62 6.84 2.63
N GLU A 162 0.02 5.94 1.87
CA GLU A 162 -0.28 5.73 0.44
C GLU A 162 -1.73 5.28 0.23
N ALA A 163 -2.25 4.38 1.08
CA ALA A 163 -3.65 3.93 1.00
C ALA A 163 -4.65 5.06 1.29
N ILE A 164 -4.33 5.97 2.21
CA ILE A 164 -5.14 7.16 2.48
C ILE A 164 -5.02 8.17 1.33
N CYS A 165 -3.85 8.34 0.73
CA CYS A 165 -3.69 9.20 -0.44
C CYS A 165 -4.50 8.72 -1.65
N ASP A 166 -4.63 7.39 -1.84
CA ASP A 166 -5.50 6.76 -2.84
C ASP A 166 -6.99 6.89 -2.50
N ARG A 167 -7.35 6.89 -1.21
CA ARG A 167 -8.73 7.06 -0.71
C ARG A 167 -8.82 8.11 0.41
N PRO A 168 -8.72 9.41 0.07
CA PRO A 168 -8.62 10.46 1.07
C PRO A 168 -9.84 10.55 1.99
N GLU A 169 -11.01 10.07 1.55
CA GLU A 169 -12.25 10.03 2.33
C GLU A 169 -12.15 9.20 3.63
N ILE A 170 -11.10 8.39 3.79
CA ILE A 170 -10.80 7.69 5.05
C ILE A 170 -10.54 8.69 6.19
N LEU A 171 -9.89 9.81 5.89
CA LEU A 171 -9.54 10.84 6.87
C LEU A 171 -10.14 12.19 6.55
N PHE A 172 -9.97 12.68 5.33
CA PHE A 172 -10.42 14.00 4.92
C PHE A 172 -11.93 14.06 4.79
N ASN A 173 -12.50 15.23 5.10
CA ASN A 173 -13.94 15.47 5.19
C ASN A 173 -14.65 14.61 6.25
N THR A 174 -13.92 14.16 7.27
CA THR A 174 -14.46 13.40 8.41
C THR A 174 -13.95 13.95 9.73
N ASP A 175 -14.60 13.57 10.84
CA ASP A 175 -14.15 13.89 12.20
C ASP A 175 -12.87 13.14 12.60
N ASN A 176 -12.35 12.23 11.75
CA ASN A 176 -11.08 11.57 12.03
C ASN A 176 -9.93 12.56 11.89
N LEU A 177 -9.92 13.40 10.85
CA LEU A 177 -8.78 14.29 10.57
C LEU A 177 -8.51 15.23 11.74
N ILE A 178 -9.55 15.80 12.35
CA ILE A 178 -9.43 16.76 13.46
C ILE A 178 -8.77 16.16 14.72
N ARG A 179 -8.68 14.83 14.80
CA ARG A 179 -8.01 14.07 15.87
C ARG A 179 -6.59 13.64 15.52
N LEU A 180 -6.17 13.82 14.28
CA LEU A 180 -4.84 13.40 13.81
C LEU A 180 -3.76 14.33 14.37
N ARG A 181 -2.64 13.77 14.84
CA ARG A 181 -1.49 14.58 15.30
C ARG A 181 -0.82 15.31 14.15
N ALA A 182 -0.27 16.48 14.45
CA ALA A 182 0.45 17.34 13.50
C ALA A 182 1.49 16.59 12.62
N PRO A 183 2.40 15.74 13.15
CA PRO A 183 3.41 15.07 12.32
C PRO A 183 2.84 14.14 11.25
N LEU A 184 1.72 13.48 11.55
CA LEU A 184 1.02 12.61 10.61
C LEU A 184 0.30 13.43 9.55
N LEU A 185 -0.34 14.54 9.93
CA LEU A 185 -0.95 15.47 8.99
C LEU A 185 0.10 16.08 8.06
N GLU A 186 1.24 16.53 8.59
CA GLU A 186 2.37 17.03 7.80
C GLU A 186 2.86 15.96 6.82
N SER A 187 2.95 14.70 7.25
CA SER A 187 3.37 13.58 6.39
C SER A 187 2.40 13.35 5.24
N LEU A 188 1.09 13.50 5.44
CA LEU A 188 0.09 13.42 4.36
C LEU A 188 0.20 14.61 3.40
N LEU A 189 0.30 15.84 3.92
CA LEU A 189 0.33 17.05 3.10
C LEU A 189 1.61 17.20 2.29
N LYS A 190 2.72 16.56 2.69
CA LYS A 190 3.96 16.50 1.90
C LYS A 190 3.85 15.63 0.65
N ARG A 191 2.86 14.74 0.56
CA ARG A 191 2.80 13.73 -0.52
C ARG A 191 2.19 14.27 -1.81
N ASP A 192 2.89 14.06 -2.92
CA ASP A 192 2.38 14.41 -4.26
C ASP A 192 1.15 13.59 -4.68
N ASP A 193 0.97 12.40 -4.10
CA ASP A 193 -0.08 11.46 -4.46
C ASP A 193 -1.36 11.57 -3.62
N LEU A 194 -1.50 12.58 -2.75
CA LEU A 194 -2.75 12.87 -2.04
C LEU A 194 -3.81 13.41 -3.02
N LEU A 195 -4.77 12.58 -3.42
CA LEU A 195 -5.74 12.88 -4.48
C LEU A 195 -6.92 13.74 -4.03
N LEU A 196 -6.65 14.98 -3.63
CA LEU A 196 -7.66 15.98 -3.28
C LEU A 196 -7.39 17.32 -3.95
N ASP A 197 -8.47 18.04 -4.26
CA ASP A 197 -8.37 19.45 -4.63
C ASP A 197 -7.74 20.24 -3.48
N GLU A 198 -6.82 21.13 -3.79
CA GLU A 198 -6.10 21.91 -2.76
C GLU A 198 -7.04 22.74 -1.89
N ILE A 199 -8.20 23.15 -2.41
CA ILE A 199 -9.21 23.83 -1.62
C ILE A 199 -9.83 22.93 -0.54
N VAL A 200 -10.04 21.64 -0.86
CA VAL A 200 -10.55 20.66 0.11
C VAL A 200 -9.50 20.42 1.19
N ILE A 201 -8.22 20.35 0.81
CA ILE A 201 -7.10 20.24 1.75
C ILE A 201 -7.07 21.44 2.70
N TRP A 202 -7.21 22.65 2.16
CA TRP A 202 -7.26 23.89 2.93
C TRP A 202 -8.42 23.91 3.94
N ASP A 203 -9.65 23.63 3.50
CA ASP A 203 -10.85 23.61 4.36
C ASP A 203 -10.69 22.62 5.53
N ASN A 204 -10.10 21.46 5.25
CA ASN A 204 -9.80 20.43 6.23
C ASN A 204 -8.70 20.85 7.22
N LEU A 205 -7.63 21.49 6.74
CA LEU A 205 -6.55 22.01 7.57
C LEU A 205 -7.04 23.10 8.52
N ILE A 206 -7.91 24.00 8.04
CA ILE A 206 -8.55 25.02 8.88
C ILE A 206 -9.44 24.37 9.94
N SER A 207 -10.26 23.38 9.55
CA SER A 207 -11.09 22.63 10.50
C SER A 207 -10.27 21.93 11.58
N TRP A 208 -9.15 21.31 11.19
CA TRP A 208 -8.17 20.73 12.12
C TRP A 208 -7.55 21.78 13.04
N SER A 209 -7.17 22.96 12.53
CA SER A 209 -6.56 24.00 13.37
C SER A 209 -7.52 24.51 14.46
N PHE A 210 -8.82 24.63 14.15
CA PHE A 210 -9.83 24.99 15.13
C PHE A 210 -10.06 23.91 16.18
N SER A 211 -9.96 22.63 15.81
CA SER A 211 -10.11 21.54 16.79
C SER A 211 -8.96 21.48 17.78
N GLN A 212 -7.77 21.98 17.41
CA GLN A 212 -6.63 22.10 18.33
C GLN A 212 -6.83 23.24 19.34
N HIS A 213 -7.66 24.24 19.02
CA HIS A 213 -7.88 25.43 19.86
C HIS A 213 -9.38 25.73 20.07
N PRO A 214 -10.12 24.92 20.85
CA PRO A 214 -11.57 25.07 20.99
C PRO A 214 -12.05 26.39 21.58
N SER A 215 -11.18 27.14 22.26
CA SER A 215 -11.49 28.46 22.82
C SER A 215 -11.48 29.59 21.79
N ILE A 216 -10.86 29.39 20.63
CA ILE A 216 -10.79 30.39 19.56
C ILE A 216 -12.07 30.31 18.73
N GLN A 217 -12.79 31.43 18.66
CA GLN A 217 -14.01 31.53 17.87
C GLN A 217 -13.73 31.41 16.36
N ARG A 218 -14.73 30.98 15.57
CA ARG A 218 -14.55 30.82 14.11
C ARG A 218 -14.51 32.13 13.32
N ASP A 219 -15.07 33.20 13.88
CA ASP A 219 -15.15 34.51 13.24
C ASP A 219 -13.82 35.27 13.40
N ILE A 220 -13.04 35.30 12.32
CA ILE A 220 -11.67 35.84 12.28
C ILE A 220 -11.63 37.34 12.56
N ASP A 221 -12.66 38.07 12.15
CA ASP A 221 -12.73 39.53 12.31
C ASP A 221 -12.81 39.96 13.79
N LYS A 222 -13.12 39.01 14.68
CA LYS A 222 -13.20 39.22 16.12
C LYS A 222 -11.96 38.76 16.89
N TRP A 223 -10.93 38.26 16.20
CA TRP A 223 -9.74 37.73 16.87
C TRP A 223 -8.88 38.84 17.46
N ASN A 224 -8.34 38.57 18.66
CA ASN A 224 -7.31 39.40 19.26
C ASN A 224 -5.90 38.97 18.79
N LYS A 225 -4.89 39.75 19.17
CA LYS A 225 -3.49 39.50 18.75
C LYS A 225 -2.93 38.16 19.22
N GLU A 226 -3.35 37.68 20.39
CA GLU A 226 -2.90 36.41 20.97
C GLU A 226 -3.52 35.23 20.21
N GLU A 227 -4.82 35.28 19.91
CA GLU A 227 -5.53 34.28 19.10
C GLU A 227 -4.90 34.15 17.70
N ILE A 228 -4.60 35.28 17.06
CA ILE A 228 -3.88 35.30 15.77
C ILE A 228 -2.51 34.63 15.91
N ALA A 229 -1.75 34.93 16.96
CA ALA A 229 -0.42 34.37 17.17
C ALA A 229 -0.45 32.84 17.38
N VAL A 230 -1.42 32.34 18.15
CA VAL A 230 -1.62 30.89 18.37
C VAL A 230 -1.95 30.19 17.06
N MET A 231 -2.89 30.72 16.27
CA MET A 231 -3.27 30.13 14.98
C MET A 231 -2.13 30.18 13.96
N LYS A 232 -1.37 31.28 13.91
CA LYS A 232 -0.15 31.39 13.10
C LYS A 232 0.86 30.30 13.46
N SER A 233 1.18 30.16 14.75
CA SER A 233 2.14 29.16 15.23
C SER A 233 1.66 27.73 14.92
N THR A 234 0.35 27.49 14.93
CA THR A 234 -0.22 26.17 14.65
C THR A 234 -0.13 25.82 13.17
N LEU A 235 -0.37 26.79 12.28
CA LEU A 235 -0.41 26.57 10.84
C LEU A 235 0.95 26.74 10.14
N GLN A 236 1.95 27.33 10.81
CA GLN A 236 3.22 27.73 10.19
C GLN A 236 3.92 26.62 9.39
N ASN A 237 3.90 25.38 9.87
CA ASN A 237 4.55 24.24 9.21
C ASN A 237 3.72 23.67 8.06
N PHE A 238 2.42 23.97 8.03
CA PHE A 238 1.48 23.45 7.05
C PHE A 238 1.27 24.40 5.88
N ILE A 239 1.37 25.72 6.07
CA ILE A 239 1.21 26.72 5.00
C ILE A 239 2.12 26.41 3.79
N PRO A 240 3.42 26.08 3.95
CA PRO A 240 4.28 25.75 2.81
C PRO A 240 3.90 24.45 2.09
N LEU A 241 3.08 23.59 2.70
CA LEU A 241 2.66 22.30 2.14
C LEU A 241 1.38 22.41 1.29
N ILE A 242 0.71 23.57 1.30
CA ILE A 242 -0.48 23.85 0.50
C ILE A 242 -0.08 24.46 -0.83
N ARG A 243 -0.60 23.93 -1.94
CA ARG A 243 -0.27 24.40 -3.28
C ARG A 243 -1.27 25.48 -3.70
N PHE A 244 -1.17 26.65 -3.06
CA PHE A 244 -2.14 27.74 -3.25
C PHE A 244 -2.36 28.16 -4.72
N TYR A 245 -1.35 28.06 -5.57
CA TYR A 245 -1.47 28.35 -7.01
C TYR A 245 -2.40 27.39 -7.77
N GLN A 246 -2.76 26.25 -7.17
CA GLN A 246 -3.73 25.29 -7.72
C GLN A 246 -5.15 25.52 -7.18
N ILE A 247 -5.35 26.54 -6.33
CA ILE A 247 -6.67 26.95 -5.86
C ILE A 247 -7.26 27.95 -6.85
N SER A 248 -8.54 27.79 -7.19
CA SER A 248 -9.26 28.69 -8.10
C SER A 248 -9.33 30.11 -7.52
N SER A 249 -9.43 31.13 -8.37
CA SER A 249 -9.58 32.52 -7.91
C SER A 249 -10.81 32.70 -7.02
N ASP A 250 -11.93 32.06 -7.38
CA ASP A 250 -13.18 32.14 -6.63
C ASP A 250 -13.03 31.50 -5.24
N ASP A 251 -12.48 30.29 -5.17
CA ASP A 251 -12.23 29.60 -3.91
C ASP A 251 -11.24 30.36 -3.04
N PHE A 252 -10.18 30.91 -3.64
CA PHE A 252 -9.20 31.70 -2.91
C PHE A 252 -9.87 32.90 -2.24
N HIS A 253 -10.67 33.67 -2.98
CA HIS A 253 -11.36 34.83 -2.43
C HIS A 253 -12.39 34.47 -1.36
N LEU A 254 -13.12 33.37 -1.52
CA LEU A 254 -14.20 32.99 -0.60
C LEU A 254 -13.70 32.26 0.66
N LYS A 255 -12.65 31.45 0.56
CA LYS A 255 -12.27 30.50 1.61
C LYS A 255 -10.86 30.68 2.15
N VAL A 256 -9.92 31.18 1.35
CA VAL A 256 -8.52 31.38 1.77
C VAL A 256 -8.29 32.81 2.25
N TYR A 257 -8.74 33.81 1.48
CA TYR A 257 -8.54 35.22 1.74
C TYR A 257 -9.10 35.71 3.09
N PRO A 258 -10.21 35.19 3.65
CA PRO A 258 -10.64 35.53 5.01
C PRO A 258 -9.55 35.27 6.07
N PHE A 259 -8.70 34.27 5.84
CA PHE A 259 -7.60 33.89 6.73
C PHE A 259 -6.25 34.53 6.35
N LYS A 260 -6.23 35.54 5.46
CA LYS A 260 -4.99 36.19 4.99
C LYS A 260 -4.07 36.68 6.12
N VAL A 261 -4.63 37.02 7.28
CA VAL A 261 -3.85 37.45 8.45
C VAL A 261 -2.89 36.36 8.93
N LEU A 262 -3.19 35.08 8.66
CA LEU A 262 -2.39 33.91 9.00
C LEU A 262 -1.32 33.57 7.95
N LEU A 263 -1.44 34.14 6.74
CA LEU A 263 -0.53 33.86 5.64
C LEU A 263 0.60 34.90 5.59
N PRO A 264 1.78 34.53 5.04
CA PRO A 264 2.79 35.51 4.67
C PRO A 264 2.21 36.54 3.69
N GLU A 265 2.55 37.82 3.90
CA GLU A 265 2.03 38.93 3.08
C GLU A 265 2.45 38.78 1.61
N ASP A 266 3.72 38.44 1.38
CA ASP A 266 4.26 38.19 0.03
C ASP A 266 3.54 37.06 -0.69
N LEU A 267 3.21 35.97 0.01
CA LEU A 267 2.49 34.83 -0.56
C LEU A 267 1.11 35.27 -1.07
N THR A 268 0.37 36.02 -0.25
CA THR A 268 -0.99 36.48 -0.59
C THR A 268 -0.96 37.42 -1.81
N ASN A 269 -0.03 38.38 -1.81
CA ASN A 269 0.12 39.32 -2.92
C ASN A 269 0.52 38.62 -4.22
N ASN A 270 1.43 37.65 -4.15
CA ASN A 270 1.86 36.86 -5.32
C ASN A 270 0.73 36.01 -5.90
N ILE A 271 -0.11 35.39 -5.07
CA ILE A 271 -1.28 34.63 -5.53
C ILE A 271 -2.30 35.57 -6.21
N LEU A 272 -2.61 36.72 -5.61
CA LEU A 272 -3.53 37.70 -6.21
C LEU A 272 -3.01 38.23 -7.56
N ALA A 273 -1.70 38.49 -7.65
CA ALA A 273 -1.06 38.87 -8.90
C ALA A 273 -1.17 37.77 -9.97
N SER A 274 -1.08 36.49 -9.57
CA SER A 274 -1.19 35.36 -10.50
C SER A 274 -2.55 35.23 -11.18
N TYR A 275 -3.64 35.66 -10.52
CA TYR A 275 -4.98 35.65 -11.12
C TYR A 275 -5.24 36.84 -12.08
N THR A 276 -4.46 37.91 -11.97
CA THR A 276 -4.66 39.15 -12.74
C THR A 276 -3.67 39.31 -13.89
N ALA A 277 -2.45 38.76 -13.75
CA ALA A 277 -1.42 38.85 -14.77
C ALA A 277 -1.61 37.78 -15.87
N SER A 278 -2.01 38.21 -17.07
CA SER A 278 -2.30 37.31 -18.20
C SER A 278 -1.08 36.57 -18.78
N THR A 279 0.17 36.81 -18.33
CA THR A 279 1.38 36.31 -19.02
C THR A 279 2.66 36.08 -18.20
N ASN A 280 2.72 36.24 -16.87
CA ASN A 280 4.00 36.05 -16.15
C ASN A 280 4.12 34.67 -15.49
N LYS A 281 4.37 33.63 -16.31
CA LYS A 281 4.68 32.26 -15.85
C LYS A 281 6.09 32.10 -15.26
N GLU A 282 6.96 33.11 -15.33
CA GLU A 282 8.40 32.96 -15.03
C GLU A 282 8.86 33.48 -13.66
N LEU A 283 7.98 33.98 -12.78
CA LEU A 283 8.45 34.64 -11.54
C LEU A 283 8.50 33.78 -10.27
N ASN A 284 7.94 32.57 -10.25
CA ASN A 284 7.83 31.79 -9.00
C ASN A 284 8.43 30.39 -9.16
N ASN A 285 9.63 30.20 -8.61
CA ASN A 285 10.29 28.89 -8.52
C ASN A 285 9.57 27.91 -7.56
N ASP A 286 8.58 28.37 -6.79
CA ASP A 286 7.83 27.58 -5.79
C ASP A 286 6.44 27.11 -6.28
N ILE A 287 6.15 27.15 -7.58
CA ILE A 287 4.89 26.60 -8.12
C ILE A 287 4.99 25.08 -8.12
N HIS A 288 4.59 24.45 -7.02
CA HIS A 288 4.37 23.00 -6.99
C HIS A 288 3.28 22.62 -8.01
N PRO A 289 3.51 21.57 -8.83
CA PRO A 289 2.49 21.07 -9.75
C PRO A 289 1.25 20.59 -8.99
N PRO A 290 0.09 20.42 -9.64
CA PRO A 290 -1.06 19.76 -9.03
C PRO A 290 -0.67 18.42 -8.39
N ARG A 291 -1.37 18.04 -7.31
CA ARG A 291 -1.25 16.67 -6.78
C ARG A 291 -1.71 15.70 -7.86
N SER A 292 -0.97 14.62 -8.01
CA SER A 292 -1.17 13.65 -9.07
C SER A 292 -0.88 12.25 -8.54
N PRO A 293 -1.62 11.23 -9.00
CA PRO A 293 -1.36 9.88 -8.55
C PRO A 293 0.10 9.49 -8.82
N LYS A 294 0.66 8.69 -7.92
CA LYS A 294 2.04 8.17 -8.01
C LYS A 294 2.33 7.52 -9.37
N TYR A 295 1.31 6.95 -9.99
CA TYR A 295 1.33 6.43 -11.34
C TYR A 295 0.17 7.04 -12.13
N ASP A 296 0.45 7.55 -13.33
CA ASP A 296 -0.60 7.99 -14.26
C ASP A 296 -1.30 6.74 -14.84
N THR A 297 -2.35 6.26 -14.17
CA THR A 297 -3.14 5.09 -14.60
C THR A 297 -4.57 5.20 -14.09
N PHE A 298 -5.53 4.79 -14.92
CA PHE A 298 -6.94 4.66 -14.52
C PHE A 298 -7.39 3.19 -14.43
N ILE A 299 -6.60 2.26 -14.99
CA ILE A 299 -6.93 0.84 -15.01
C ILE A 299 -6.48 0.18 -13.71
N ILE A 300 -5.24 0.38 -13.30
CA ILE A 300 -4.60 -0.30 -12.15
C ILE A 300 -4.25 0.68 -11.03
N LYS A 301 -3.83 0.12 -9.89
CA LYS A 301 -3.36 0.84 -8.69
C LYS A 301 -1.93 0.44 -8.35
N SER A 302 -1.25 1.20 -7.48
CA SER A 302 0.13 0.97 -7.03
C SER A 302 0.47 -0.50 -6.73
N GLN A 303 -0.44 -1.22 -6.07
CA GLN A 303 -0.27 -2.63 -5.68
C GLN A 303 0.01 -3.58 -6.85
N HIS A 304 -0.55 -3.29 -8.03
CA HIS A 304 -0.33 -4.11 -9.22
C HIS A 304 1.12 -4.04 -9.69
N PHE A 305 1.78 -2.88 -9.57
CA PHE A 305 3.18 -2.74 -9.94
C PHE A 305 4.11 -3.58 -9.06
N ALA A 306 3.78 -3.77 -7.78
CA ALA A 306 4.53 -4.66 -6.90
C ALA A 306 4.38 -6.14 -7.32
N ILE A 307 3.18 -6.55 -7.73
CA ILE A 307 2.89 -7.89 -8.26
C ILE A 307 3.63 -8.11 -9.58
N PHE A 308 3.51 -7.17 -10.52
CA PHE A 308 4.21 -7.23 -11.81
C PHE A 308 5.72 -7.34 -11.61
N SER A 309 6.29 -6.55 -10.70
CA SER A 309 7.71 -6.63 -10.37
C SER A 309 8.12 -8.00 -9.83
N SER A 310 7.25 -8.62 -9.03
CA SER A 310 7.48 -9.95 -8.46
C SER A 310 7.48 -11.02 -9.55
N TRP A 311 6.58 -10.90 -10.52
CA TRP A 311 6.53 -11.80 -11.68
C TRP A 311 7.70 -11.60 -12.64
N ILE A 312 8.13 -10.35 -12.88
CA ILE A 312 9.31 -10.05 -13.71
C ILE A 312 10.56 -10.73 -13.13
N ASP A 313 10.78 -10.62 -11.82
CA ASP A 313 11.90 -11.27 -11.12
C ASP A 313 11.64 -12.76 -10.77
N LYS A 314 10.49 -13.32 -11.16
CA LYS A 314 10.06 -14.70 -10.87
C LYS A 314 10.11 -15.05 -9.37
N LYS A 315 9.77 -14.09 -8.51
CA LYS A 315 9.63 -14.30 -7.06
C LYS A 315 8.33 -15.03 -6.76
N ASN A 316 8.43 -16.33 -6.52
CA ASN A 316 7.26 -17.17 -6.21
C ASN A 316 6.88 -17.14 -4.72
N ASP A 317 7.86 -16.97 -3.83
CA ASP A 317 7.65 -17.11 -2.37
C ASP A 317 7.75 -15.79 -1.59
N SER A 318 8.18 -14.70 -2.24
CA SER A 318 8.42 -13.40 -1.57
C SER A 318 8.13 -12.22 -2.50
N TYR A 319 6.85 -11.89 -2.64
CA TYR A 319 6.43 -10.77 -3.49
C TYR A 319 7.01 -9.45 -2.96
N TYR A 320 7.35 -8.56 -3.89
CA TYR A 320 7.60 -7.16 -3.56
C TYR A 320 6.32 -6.55 -2.99
N ASN A 321 6.50 -5.56 -2.13
CA ASN A 321 5.48 -4.64 -1.65
C ASN A 321 5.75 -3.24 -2.24
N LEU A 322 4.87 -2.28 -1.97
CA LEU A 322 4.99 -0.90 -2.46
C LEU A 322 6.32 -0.23 -2.08
N ARG A 323 6.91 -0.67 -0.96
CA ARG A 323 8.23 -0.33 -0.39
C ARG A 323 9.40 -0.53 -1.32
N ASN A 324 9.43 -1.70 -1.94
CA ASN A 324 10.65 -2.28 -2.48
C ASN A 324 10.50 -2.70 -3.95
N ILE A 325 9.59 -2.04 -4.67
CA ILE A 325 9.47 -2.16 -6.13
C ILE A 325 10.81 -1.76 -6.77
N PRO A 326 11.53 -2.67 -7.46
CA PRO A 326 12.85 -2.40 -8.04
C PRO A 326 12.78 -1.79 -9.44
N TYR A 327 11.58 -1.44 -9.92
CA TYR A 327 11.34 -0.83 -11.23
C TYR A 327 10.58 0.49 -11.12
N TYR A 328 10.81 1.37 -12.09
CA TYR A 328 9.91 2.45 -12.46
C TYR A 328 8.98 1.97 -13.58
N PHE A 329 7.69 2.25 -13.45
CA PHE A 329 6.67 1.99 -14.46
C PHE A 329 6.21 3.31 -15.06
N LYS A 330 6.68 3.62 -16.25
CA LYS A 330 6.37 4.87 -16.95
C LYS A 330 5.27 4.62 -17.97
N LEU A 331 4.10 5.23 -17.80
CA LEU A 331 3.05 5.18 -18.84
C LEU A 331 3.60 5.81 -20.13
N ILE A 332 3.52 5.08 -21.24
CA ILE A 332 3.99 5.54 -22.56
C ILE A 332 2.88 5.56 -23.62
N TYR A 333 1.76 4.88 -23.35
CA TYR A 333 0.63 4.81 -24.26
C TYR A 333 -0.67 4.53 -23.49
N ARG A 334 -1.74 5.22 -23.85
CA ARG A 334 -3.11 4.97 -23.39
C ARG A 334 -4.06 5.08 -24.58
N ALA A 335 -4.81 4.01 -24.88
CA ALA A 335 -5.59 3.95 -26.11
C ALA A 335 -6.70 5.01 -26.18
N SER A 336 -7.35 5.34 -25.06
CA SER A 336 -8.37 6.39 -24.97
C SER A 336 -7.85 7.81 -25.21
N ILE A 337 -6.57 8.07 -24.97
CA ILE A 337 -5.95 9.40 -25.13
C ILE A 337 -5.18 9.50 -26.45
N ASP A 338 -4.33 8.51 -26.74
CA ASP A 338 -3.43 8.55 -27.88
C ASP A 338 -4.11 8.07 -29.19
N GLY A 339 -5.19 7.30 -29.07
CA GLY A 339 -5.87 6.64 -30.18
C GLY A 339 -5.50 5.16 -30.29
N ALA A 340 -6.50 4.33 -30.57
CA ALA A 340 -6.41 2.87 -30.43
C ALA A 340 -5.82 2.12 -31.65
N SER A 341 -5.27 2.80 -32.67
CA SER A 341 -4.77 2.11 -33.87
C SER A 341 -3.40 1.46 -33.65
N ALA A 342 -3.10 0.41 -34.42
CA ALA A 342 -1.78 -0.22 -34.42
C ALA A 342 -0.66 0.77 -34.77
N GLU A 343 -0.92 1.72 -35.66
CA GLU A 343 0.03 2.76 -36.04
C GLU A 343 0.42 3.66 -34.86
N VAL A 344 -0.56 4.09 -34.06
CA VAL A 344 -0.30 4.91 -32.86
C VAL A 344 0.47 4.11 -31.81
N PHE A 345 0.08 2.84 -31.59
CA PHE A 345 0.80 1.95 -30.69
C PHE A 345 2.28 1.86 -31.08
N HIS A 346 2.58 1.55 -32.33
CA HIS A 346 3.96 1.43 -32.80
C HIS A 346 4.74 2.75 -32.68
N LYS A 347 4.11 3.88 -32.99
CA LYS A 347 4.73 5.21 -32.84
C LYS A 347 5.16 5.50 -31.39
N LYS A 348 4.42 4.99 -30.40
CA LYS A 348 4.65 5.24 -28.97
C LYS A 348 5.50 4.17 -28.29
N CYS A 349 5.28 2.91 -28.64
CA CYS A 349 5.78 1.74 -27.90
C CYS A 349 6.98 1.04 -28.54
N ASP A 350 7.26 1.26 -29.82
CA ASP A 350 8.42 0.62 -30.47
C ASP A 350 9.74 1.13 -29.89
N ASN A 351 10.70 0.20 -29.76
CA ASN A 351 12.06 0.46 -29.26
C ASN A 351 12.12 1.12 -27.86
N LYS A 352 11.17 0.77 -26.98
CA LYS A 352 11.12 1.25 -25.59
C LYS A 352 11.66 0.25 -24.56
N GLY A 353 12.18 -0.88 -25.00
CA GLY A 353 12.65 -1.96 -24.15
C GLY A 353 11.49 -2.72 -23.51
N ALA A 354 11.68 -3.13 -22.26
CA ALA A 354 10.69 -3.89 -21.53
C ALA A 354 9.42 -3.08 -21.28
N THR A 355 8.26 -3.70 -21.51
CA THR A 355 6.95 -3.06 -21.37
C THR A 355 5.93 -4.00 -20.75
N ILE A 356 4.96 -3.45 -20.02
CA ILE A 356 3.79 -4.17 -19.55
C ILE A 356 2.53 -3.52 -20.12
N VAL A 357 1.67 -4.35 -20.70
CA VAL A 357 0.39 -3.96 -21.30
C VAL A 357 -0.72 -4.40 -20.36
N VAL A 358 -1.68 -3.51 -20.09
CA VAL A 358 -2.81 -3.77 -19.19
C VAL A 358 -4.10 -3.28 -19.84
N ALA A 359 -5.08 -4.16 -19.98
CA ALA A 359 -6.39 -3.88 -20.56
C ALA A 359 -7.51 -4.15 -19.56
N LYS A 360 -8.55 -3.31 -19.57
CA LYS A 360 -9.74 -3.46 -18.72
C LYS A 360 -10.93 -3.92 -19.53
N VAL A 361 -11.54 -5.04 -19.14
CA VAL A 361 -12.76 -5.54 -19.81
C VAL A 361 -13.93 -4.62 -19.51
N LYS A 362 -14.69 -4.29 -20.56
CA LYS A 362 -15.82 -3.38 -20.52
C LYS A 362 -16.86 -3.79 -19.47
N ASN A 363 -17.39 -2.81 -18.73
CA ASN A 363 -18.41 -3.01 -17.70
C ASN A 363 -18.04 -4.06 -16.61
N SER A 364 -16.75 -4.24 -16.33
CA SER A 364 -16.30 -5.17 -15.28
C SER A 364 -15.07 -4.66 -14.53
N ASN A 365 -14.71 -5.36 -13.44
CA ASN A 365 -13.44 -5.19 -12.75
C ASN A 365 -12.35 -6.14 -13.27
N TYR A 366 -12.62 -6.91 -14.33
CA TYR A 366 -11.67 -7.84 -14.89
C TYR A 366 -10.59 -7.09 -15.68
N ILE A 367 -9.32 -7.38 -15.40
CA ILE A 367 -8.19 -6.85 -16.17
C ILE A 367 -7.30 -8.00 -16.64
N PHE A 368 -6.66 -7.81 -17.78
CA PHE A 368 -5.72 -8.78 -18.35
C PHE A 368 -4.59 -8.05 -19.07
N GLY A 369 -3.54 -8.78 -19.43
CA GLY A 369 -2.43 -8.17 -20.14
C GLY A 369 -1.22 -9.08 -20.28
N GLY A 370 -0.09 -8.49 -20.58
CA GLY A 370 1.17 -9.20 -20.70
C GLY A 370 2.39 -8.29 -20.58
N TYR A 371 3.50 -8.90 -20.22
CA TYR A 371 4.81 -8.28 -20.10
C TYR A 371 5.72 -8.77 -21.23
N SER A 372 6.27 -7.83 -21.99
CA SER A 372 7.31 -8.10 -22.98
C SER A 372 8.66 -7.61 -22.43
N PRO A 373 9.67 -8.49 -22.27
CA PRO A 373 11.03 -8.07 -21.95
C PRO A 373 11.79 -7.56 -23.19
N LEU A 374 11.20 -7.66 -24.38
CA LEU A 374 11.81 -7.31 -25.66
C LEU A 374 11.15 -6.06 -26.26
N ASP A 375 11.89 -5.35 -27.11
CA ASP A 375 11.36 -4.27 -27.92
C ASP A 375 10.23 -4.74 -28.84
N TRP A 376 9.18 -3.92 -28.94
CA TRP A 376 8.27 -3.94 -30.07
C TRP A 376 8.96 -3.33 -31.29
N ASP A 377 8.71 -3.91 -32.47
CA ASP A 377 9.16 -3.36 -33.74
C ASP A 377 8.25 -3.79 -34.91
N LEU A 378 8.68 -3.47 -36.13
CA LEU A 378 7.96 -3.71 -37.37
C LEU A 378 8.58 -4.86 -38.19
N SER A 379 9.21 -5.85 -37.53
CA SER A 379 9.90 -6.98 -38.18
C SER A 379 8.95 -7.90 -38.97
N ASN A 380 7.64 -7.84 -38.71
CA ASN A 380 6.63 -8.77 -39.22
C ASN A 380 6.94 -10.23 -38.86
N SER A 381 7.42 -10.46 -37.63
CA SER A 381 7.79 -11.78 -37.13
C SER A 381 7.50 -11.93 -35.64
N TYR A 382 7.60 -13.17 -35.15
CA TYR A 382 7.57 -13.46 -33.72
C TYR A 382 8.98 -13.48 -33.13
N LYS A 383 9.08 -13.06 -31.87
CA LYS A 383 10.27 -13.15 -31.04
C LYS A 383 10.04 -14.17 -29.91
N SER A 384 11.11 -14.81 -29.49
CA SER A 384 11.12 -15.91 -28.53
C SER A 384 11.82 -15.49 -27.24
N THR A 385 11.18 -15.71 -26.08
CA THR A 385 11.75 -15.42 -24.76
C THR A 385 11.05 -16.24 -23.67
N LEU A 386 11.79 -16.64 -22.63
CA LEU A 386 11.26 -17.31 -21.42
C LEU A 386 10.83 -16.31 -20.33
N ASP A 387 11.10 -15.02 -20.52
CA ASP A 387 10.87 -13.98 -19.52
C ASP A 387 9.60 -13.16 -19.78
N SER A 388 8.90 -13.44 -20.89
CA SER A 388 7.56 -12.91 -21.15
C SER A 388 6.50 -13.67 -20.36
N PHE A 389 5.46 -12.96 -19.93
CA PHE A 389 4.29 -13.56 -19.31
C PHE A 389 3.00 -12.83 -19.71
N ILE A 390 1.87 -13.52 -19.56
CA ILE A 390 0.54 -12.93 -19.61
C ILE A 390 -0.13 -13.10 -18.24
N PHE A 391 -1.11 -12.26 -17.94
CA PHE A 391 -1.77 -12.29 -16.64
C PHE A 391 -3.25 -11.92 -16.72
N THR A 392 -3.99 -12.26 -15.66
CA THR A 392 -5.37 -11.87 -15.44
C THR A 392 -5.58 -11.48 -13.98
N PHE A 393 -6.57 -10.63 -13.74
CA PHE A 393 -7.18 -10.43 -12.43
C PHE A 393 -8.68 -10.49 -12.66
N THR A 394 -9.37 -11.43 -12.01
CA THR A 394 -10.84 -11.49 -12.12
C THR A 394 -11.51 -10.29 -11.45
N ASN A 395 -10.82 -9.68 -10.48
CA ASN A 395 -11.19 -8.41 -9.89
C ASN A 395 -9.94 -7.56 -9.62
N LYS A 396 -9.77 -6.46 -10.36
CA LYS A 396 -8.65 -5.50 -10.20
C LYS A 396 -8.52 -4.89 -8.80
N ASN A 397 -9.58 -4.94 -7.99
CA ASN A 397 -9.52 -4.44 -6.61
C ASN A 397 -9.09 -5.53 -5.62
N ASP A 398 -9.00 -6.79 -6.03
CA ASP A 398 -8.55 -7.93 -5.23
C ASP A 398 -7.37 -8.63 -5.91
N VAL A 399 -6.17 -8.30 -5.44
CA VAL A 399 -4.91 -8.85 -5.94
C VAL A 399 -4.76 -10.36 -5.76
N LYS A 400 -5.55 -10.99 -4.89
CA LYS A 400 -5.52 -12.46 -4.70
C LYS A 400 -6.12 -13.21 -5.89
N THR A 401 -6.85 -12.49 -6.75
CA THR A 401 -7.41 -13.03 -8.00
C THR A 401 -6.41 -13.02 -9.16
N ALA A 402 -5.17 -12.62 -8.90
CA ALA A 402 -4.13 -12.53 -9.90
C ALA A 402 -3.63 -13.91 -10.33
N GLU A 403 -3.64 -14.16 -11.63
CA GLU A 403 -3.01 -15.34 -12.24
C GLU A 403 -1.96 -14.88 -13.25
N VAL A 404 -0.85 -15.62 -13.34
CA VAL A 404 0.23 -15.35 -14.29
C VAL A 404 0.62 -16.64 -15.03
N GLY A 405 0.81 -16.52 -16.34
CA GLY A 405 1.35 -17.60 -17.17
C GLY A 405 2.58 -17.14 -17.94
N TYR A 406 3.68 -17.86 -17.76
CA TYR A 406 4.96 -17.57 -18.41
C TYR A 406 5.07 -18.21 -19.78
N SER A 407 5.83 -17.57 -20.66
CA SER A 407 6.10 -18.09 -21.99
C SER A 407 6.94 -19.37 -21.93
N ASN A 408 6.66 -20.32 -22.82
CA ASN A 408 7.48 -21.52 -23.01
C ASN A 408 8.78 -21.27 -23.81
N GLY A 409 9.05 -20.02 -24.20
CA GLY A 409 10.26 -19.66 -24.95
C GLY A 409 10.13 -19.69 -26.46
N GLN A 410 8.95 -19.97 -27.01
CA GLN A 410 8.70 -19.96 -28.45
C GLN A 410 7.51 -19.06 -28.78
N ILE A 411 7.63 -18.27 -29.85
CA ILE A 411 6.53 -17.45 -30.40
C ILE A 411 5.88 -16.64 -29.27
N SER A 412 6.71 -15.89 -28.54
CA SER A 412 6.31 -15.24 -27.28
C SER A 412 5.70 -13.86 -27.55
N ILE A 413 6.32 -13.08 -28.43
CA ILE A 413 5.96 -11.68 -28.71
C ILE A 413 5.81 -11.51 -30.23
N GLY A 414 4.66 -11.04 -30.70
CA GLY A 414 4.44 -10.76 -32.12
C GLY A 414 4.71 -9.30 -32.46
N CYS A 415 5.51 -9.04 -33.49
CA CYS A 415 5.87 -7.71 -33.98
C CYS A 415 5.41 -7.54 -35.43
N TYR A 416 4.22 -6.98 -35.63
CA TYR A 416 3.57 -6.89 -36.95
C TYR A 416 2.95 -5.53 -37.16
N ARG A 417 3.21 -4.90 -38.31
CA ARG A 417 2.80 -3.52 -38.63
C ARG A 417 1.31 -3.24 -38.48
N SER A 418 0.47 -4.23 -38.72
CA SER A 418 -0.99 -4.08 -38.74
C SER A 418 -1.65 -4.41 -37.39
N TYR A 419 -0.87 -4.77 -36.38
CA TYR A 419 -1.36 -5.20 -35.07
C TYR A 419 -0.71 -4.37 -33.97
N GLY A 420 -1.38 -4.27 -32.82
CA GLY A 420 -0.76 -3.68 -31.64
C GLY A 420 -0.01 -4.75 -30.84
N PRO A 421 -0.17 -4.79 -29.50
CA PRO A 421 0.50 -5.78 -28.67
C PRO A 421 0.01 -7.21 -28.95
N ILE A 422 0.96 -8.13 -29.06
CA ILE A 422 0.73 -9.57 -29.30
C ILE A 422 1.57 -10.40 -28.34
N PHE A 423 0.90 -11.25 -27.55
CA PHE A 423 1.52 -12.25 -26.69
C PHE A 423 1.17 -13.66 -27.20
N GLY A 424 2.11 -14.20 -27.98
CA GLY A 424 1.97 -15.45 -28.73
C GLY A 424 0.76 -15.48 -29.64
N TYR A 425 0.18 -16.67 -29.83
CA TYR A 425 -1.11 -16.80 -30.51
C TYR A 425 -2.29 -16.55 -29.59
N TYR A 426 -2.04 -16.33 -28.29
CA TYR A 426 -3.08 -16.40 -27.30
C TYR A 426 -3.77 -15.05 -27.07
N LEU A 427 -3.02 -13.96 -26.97
CA LEU A 427 -3.57 -12.63 -26.71
C LEU A 427 -3.10 -11.64 -27.78
N VAL A 428 -4.04 -11.13 -28.58
CA VAL A 428 -3.73 -10.35 -29.79
C VAL A 428 -4.61 -9.09 -29.84
N TYR A 429 -4.02 -7.93 -30.05
CA TYR A 429 -4.76 -6.72 -30.37
C TYR A 429 -4.75 -6.43 -31.89
N LEU A 430 -5.92 -6.51 -32.52
CA LEU A 430 -6.06 -6.36 -33.97
C LEU A 430 -6.20 -4.90 -34.45
N GLY A 431 -5.80 -3.93 -33.63
CA GLY A 431 -5.94 -2.49 -33.92
C GLY A 431 -7.36 -1.94 -33.73
N THR A 432 -8.34 -2.79 -33.47
CA THR A 432 -9.72 -2.40 -33.14
C THR A 432 -10.20 -3.12 -31.89
N ASN A 433 -10.04 -4.44 -31.82
CA ASN A 433 -10.51 -5.28 -30.72
C ASN A 433 -9.40 -6.22 -30.20
N TRP A 434 -9.56 -6.67 -28.96
CA TRP A 434 -8.73 -7.72 -28.37
C TRP A 434 -9.29 -9.10 -28.67
N TRP A 435 -8.41 -10.05 -28.94
CA TRP A 435 -8.75 -11.43 -29.25
C TRP A 435 -7.99 -12.41 -28.37
N VAL A 436 -8.71 -13.43 -27.89
CA VAL A 436 -8.17 -14.60 -27.22
C VAL A 436 -8.50 -15.87 -28.01
N TYR A 437 -7.46 -16.60 -28.41
CA TYR A 437 -7.60 -17.82 -29.20
C TYR A 437 -7.52 -19.07 -28.31
N TYR A 438 -8.67 -19.72 -28.10
CA TYR A 438 -8.82 -20.86 -27.18
C TYR A 438 -8.26 -22.22 -27.69
N GLY A 439 -7.57 -22.26 -28.83
CA GLY A 439 -7.10 -23.50 -29.47
C GLY A 439 -5.59 -23.65 -29.63
N TYR A 440 -4.80 -22.61 -29.33
CA TYR A 440 -3.35 -22.56 -29.60
C TYR A 440 -2.53 -22.38 -28.31
N SER A 441 -2.88 -23.09 -27.24
CA SER A 441 -2.34 -22.90 -25.88
C SER A 441 -0.90 -23.42 -25.66
N GLY A 442 -0.07 -23.48 -26.70
CA GLY A 442 1.30 -23.97 -26.58
C GLY A 442 2.22 -22.96 -25.88
N ASN A 443 2.09 -21.67 -26.20
CA ASN A 443 3.12 -20.67 -25.88
C ASN A 443 3.05 -20.14 -24.44
N TYR A 444 1.87 -20.15 -23.82
CA TYR A 444 1.63 -19.74 -22.43
C TYR A 444 0.73 -20.78 -21.74
N PRO A 445 1.28 -21.95 -21.36
CA PRO A 445 0.48 -23.12 -20.98
C PRO A 445 -0.21 -23.02 -19.61
N SER A 446 0.25 -22.10 -18.75
CA SER A 446 -0.13 -22.04 -17.33
C SER A 446 -1.34 -21.16 -17.02
N ILE A 447 -1.86 -20.39 -17.98
CA ILE A 447 -2.99 -19.49 -17.72
C ILE A 447 -4.03 -19.60 -18.82
N LYS A 448 -5.28 -19.79 -18.40
CA LYS A 448 -6.45 -19.71 -19.27
C LYS A 448 -7.15 -18.41 -18.95
N ILE A 449 -7.03 -17.43 -19.83
CA ILE A 449 -7.88 -16.24 -19.82
C ILE A 449 -9.31 -16.73 -20.02
N GLN A 450 -10.02 -17.00 -18.93
CA GLN A 450 -11.44 -17.34 -18.95
C GLN A 450 -12.23 -16.04 -19.12
N ILE A 451 -12.33 -15.55 -20.36
CA ILE A 451 -13.21 -14.43 -20.64
C ILE A 451 -14.57 -14.95 -21.09
N LEU A 452 -15.60 -14.29 -20.57
CA LEU A 452 -17.04 -14.61 -20.72
C LEU A 452 -17.55 -14.63 -22.18
N SER A 453 -16.69 -14.34 -23.17
CA SER A 453 -17.07 -14.34 -24.59
C SER A 453 -16.85 -15.70 -25.24
N SER A 454 -17.92 -16.32 -25.72
CA SER A 454 -17.88 -17.53 -26.56
C SER A 454 -17.23 -17.32 -27.93
N SER A 455 -17.06 -16.06 -28.37
CA SER A 455 -16.50 -15.67 -29.67
C SER A 455 -14.99 -15.42 -29.67
N GLY A 456 -14.34 -15.38 -28.49
CA GLY A 456 -12.91 -15.00 -28.36
C GLY A 456 -12.62 -13.51 -28.53
N ASN A 457 -13.61 -12.68 -28.85
CA ASN A 457 -13.45 -11.22 -28.92
C ASN A 457 -13.75 -10.59 -27.56
N ILE A 458 -12.90 -9.67 -27.12
CA ILE A 458 -12.97 -9.00 -25.82
C ILE A 458 -13.21 -7.51 -26.04
N ASP A 459 -14.38 -7.05 -25.62
CA ASP A 459 -14.66 -5.64 -25.50
C ASP A 459 -13.96 -5.07 -24.26
N ILE A 460 -13.21 -3.99 -24.45
CA ILE A 460 -12.47 -3.31 -23.38
C ILE A 460 -12.98 -1.88 -23.19
N ASP A 461 -12.83 -1.37 -21.97
CA ASP A 461 -13.00 0.07 -21.70
C ASP A 461 -11.79 0.85 -22.21
N ASP A 462 -10.58 0.38 -21.90
CA ASP A 462 -9.32 0.99 -22.32
C ASP A 462 -8.14 0.00 -22.15
N TYR A 463 -6.98 0.33 -22.72
CA TYR A 463 -5.71 -0.33 -22.38
C TYR A 463 -4.54 0.66 -22.31
N GLU A 464 -3.63 0.38 -21.38
CA GLU A 464 -2.45 1.18 -21.05
C GLU A 464 -1.18 0.35 -21.26
N VAL A 465 -0.08 1.02 -21.62
CA VAL A 465 1.25 0.41 -21.75
C VAL A 465 2.25 1.18 -20.92
N PHE A 466 2.96 0.48 -20.05
CA PHE A 466 4.00 1.04 -19.20
C PHE A 466 5.36 0.51 -19.63
N GLN A 467 6.30 1.41 -19.86
CA GLN A 467 7.72 1.08 -19.96
C GLN A 467 8.24 0.69 -18.58
N VAL A 468 8.95 -0.44 -18.51
CA VAL A 468 9.54 -0.97 -17.28
C VAL A 468 11.03 -0.63 -17.28
N ILE A 469 11.46 0.16 -16.30
CA ILE A 469 12.84 0.65 -16.18
C ILE A 469 13.38 0.19 -14.82
N LYS A 470 14.48 -0.56 -14.80
CA LYS A 470 15.13 -0.97 -13.55
C LYS A 470 15.68 0.27 -12.82
N LYS A 471 15.44 0.34 -11.50
CA LYS A 471 15.94 1.43 -10.63
C LYS A 471 17.45 1.44 -10.51
#